data_AF-A3P0T1-F1
#
_entry.id   AF-A3P0T1-F1
#
_cell.length_a   1.000
_cell.length_b   1.000
_cell.length_c   1.000
_cell.angle_alpha   90.00
_cell.angle_beta   90.00
_cell.angle_gamma   90.00
#
_symmetry.space_group_name_H-M   'P 1'
#
loop_
_entity.id
_entity.type
_entity.pdbx_description
1 polymer ?
#
loop_
_entity_poly.entity_id
_entity_poly.type
_entity_poly.pdbx_seq_one_letter_code
_entity_poly.pdbx_strand_id
1 'polypeptide(L)'
;MMNDDEIQAWVADPKRAGTLPFAAFEPRYPHKGVGAALAVRGVLYFKGGYSRDVRREISACFDQYKEVASGALRWFFLEGKRAVSIAKAPSLATLAASLSEDQPFTFAFTSGDSTREASMYGFDAFCLEKWQAALGTRGLDVLSFSLPVPVVKADPDLLPRLFAEFARRLNAIHGHAGYAVNLPPTAREENESSEYFMSNRLGPGLDVGDPFATEVRSLMDNIKTVDWLTLISASMVDRVGGVSVLKSELPMDWYRLTQCSEGLLIRAGVLPAAGVNAGSGDKPVGPPPAYVVLNAALRHLIPDTVSILQRGTVNGDAPVFNSKTSSNAWLRRLDVSSDELLAAKAAVLDTPRLSDSSS
;
A
#
# COMPACT_ATOMS: atom_id res chain seq x y z
N MET A 1 -21.64 -0.64 -17.15
CA MET A 1 -20.95 0.59 -16.76
C MET A 1 -22.05 1.45 -16.21
N MET A 2 -21.87 1.99 -15.00
CA MET A 2 -22.84 2.96 -14.48
C MET A 2 -22.96 4.12 -15.46
N ASN A 3 -24.17 4.67 -15.58
CA ASN A 3 -24.34 5.87 -16.38
C ASN A 3 -23.76 7.09 -15.64
N ASP A 4 -23.55 8.18 -16.37
CA ASP A 4 -22.91 9.38 -15.83
C ASP A 4 -23.69 9.97 -14.65
N ASP A 5 -25.02 9.96 -14.70
CA ASP A 5 -25.88 10.50 -13.64
C ASP A 5 -25.70 9.72 -12.32
N GLU A 6 -25.59 8.40 -12.39
CA GLU A 6 -25.35 7.55 -11.22
C GLU A 6 -23.95 7.78 -10.61
N ILE A 7 -22.93 8.01 -11.45
CA ILE A 7 -21.58 8.38 -11.00
C ILE A 7 -21.61 9.75 -10.32
N GLN A 8 -22.29 10.74 -10.92
CA GLN A 8 -22.42 12.07 -10.34
C GLN A 8 -23.14 12.03 -8.98
N ALA A 9 -24.23 11.27 -8.88
CA ALA A 9 -24.94 11.08 -7.62
C ALA A 9 -24.08 10.39 -6.57
N TRP A 10 -23.24 9.41 -6.96
CA TRP A 10 -22.30 8.76 -6.05
C TRP A 10 -21.24 9.73 -5.52
N VAL A 11 -20.64 10.52 -6.40
CA VAL A 11 -19.61 11.52 -6.06
C VAL A 11 -20.16 12.63 -5.18
N ALA A 12 -21.44 13.01 -5.37
CA ALA A 12 -22.10 14.04 -4.59
C ALA A 12 -22.46 13.61 -3.16
N ASP A 13 -22.50 12.30 -2.84
CA ASP A 13 -22.79 11.81 -1.50
C ASP A 13 -21.56 11.93 -0.58
N PRO A 14 -21.57 12.79 0.45
CA PRO A 14 -20.44 12.96 1.36
C PRO A 14 -20.07 11.67 2.10
N LYS A 15 -21.02 10.74 2.29
CA LYS A 15 -20.76 9.43 2.93
C LYS A 15 -19.94 8.48 2.06
N ARG A 16 -19.82 8.79 0.76
CA ARG A 16 -19.11 8.00 -0.25
C ARG A 16 -17.84 8.70 -0.73
N ALA A 17 -17.45 9.81 -0.10
CA ALA A 17 -16.24 10.54 -0.44
C ALA A 17 -15.01 9.61 -0.46
N GLY A 18 -14.24 9.66 -1.55
CA GLY A 18 -13.07 8.80 -1.74
C GLY A 18 -13.40 7.35 -2.11
N THR A 19 -14.63 7.03 -2.50
CA THR A 19 -15.01 5.69 -2.95
C THR A 19 -15.55 5.67 -4.38
N LEU A 20 -15.48 4.51 -5.02
CA LEU A 20 -16.20 4.24 -6.27
C LEU A 20 -17.16 3.06 -6.07
N PRO A 21 -18.27 3.02 -6.84
CA PRO A 21 -19.18 1.89 -6.87
C PRO A 21 -18.49 0.57 -7.25
N PHE A 22 -19.07 -0.54 -6.83
CA PHE A 22 -18.63 -1.88 -7.23
C PHE A 22 -18.60 -2.02 -8.76
N ALA A 23 -17.47 -2.49 -9.27
CA ALA A 23 -17.24 -2.76 -10.68
C ALA A 23 -17.65 -1.60 -11.60
N ALA A 24 -17.39 -0.35 -11.19
CA ALA A 24 -17.96 0.85 -11.83
C ALA A 24 -17.74 0.90 -13.36
N PHE A 25 -16.59 0.40 -13.83
CA PHE A 25 -16.19 0.42 -15.23
C PHE A 25 -16.41 -0.92 -15.95
N GLU A 26 -17.02 -1.90 -15.29
CA GLU A 26 -17.13 -3.28 -15.77
C GLU A 26 -18.60 -3.68 -15.98
N PRO A 27 -19.15 -3.56 -17.21
CA PRO A 27 -20.59 -3.63 -17.47
C PRO A 27 -21.26 -4.98 -17.18
N ARG A 28 -20.48 -6.06 -17.07
CA ARG A 28 -21.01 -7.40 -16.84
C ARG A 28 -21.23 -7.73 -15.36
N TYR A 29 -20.86 -6.82 -14.47
CA TYR A 29 -20.86 -7.05 -13.03
C TYR A 29 -21.85 -6.14 -12.29
N PRO A 30 -22.33 -6.53 -11.09
CA PRO A 30 -23.26 -5.71 -10.33
C PRO A 30 -22.63 -4.39 -9.86
N HIS A 31 -23.39 -3.29 -9.87
CA HIS A 31 -22.88 -1.97 -9.47
C HIS A 31 -23.29 -1.52 -8.05
N LYS A 32 -23.65 -2.47 -7.17
CA LYS A 32 -24.16 -2.18 -5.83
C LYS A 32 -23.06 -2.34 -4.76
N GLY A 33 -22.92 -1.32 -3.93
CA GLY A 33 -21.95 -1.29 -2.83
C GLY A 33 -20.63 -0.64 -3.25
N VAL A 34 -19.70 -0.54 -2.32
CA VAL A 34 -18.36 0.06 -2.55
C VAL A 34 -17.42 -0.93 -3.23
N GLY A 35 -16.90 -0.54 -4.40
CA GLY A 35 -15.92 -1.31 -5.18
C GLY A 35 -14.48 -0.89 -5.00
N ALA A 36 -14.26 0.37 -4.65
CA ALA A 36 -12.94 0.91 -4.45
C ALA A 36 -12.99 1.97 -3.36
N ALA A 37 -12.00 1.97 -2.46
CA ALA A 37 -11.92 2.94 -1.37
C ALA A 37 -10.50 3.50 -1.24
N LEU A 38 -10.36 4.82 -1.39
CA LEU A 38 -9.12 5.54 -1.14
C LEU A 38 -8.77 5.48 0.34
N ALA A 39 -7.56 5.02 0.65
CA ALA A 39 -7.03 4.93 2.00
C ALA A 39 -5.57 5.36 2.02
N VAL A 40 -5.01 5.48 3.22
CA VAL A 40 -3.56 5.45 3.41
C VAL A 40 -3.21 4.03 3.85
N ARG A 41 -2.45 3.31 3.03
CA ARG A 41 -2.12 1.89 3.23
C ARG A 41 -0.64 1.73 3.49
N GLY A 42 -0.28 0.97 4.52
CA GLY A 42 1.07 0.50 4.76
C GLY A 42 1.21 -0.97 4.41
N VAL A 43 2.31 -1.32 3.74
CA VAL A 43 2.64 -2.68 3.33
C VAL A 43 4.06 -3.02 3.78
N LEU A 44 4.22 -4.16 4.45
CA LEU A 44 5.49 -4.66 4.95
C LEU A 44 5.76 -6.06 4.40
N TYR A 45 6.98 -6.28 3.92
CA TYR A 45 7.45 -7.55 3.40
C TYR A 45 8.51 -8.14 4.34
N PHE A 46 8.31 -9.39 4.76
CA PHE A 46 9.14 -10.04 5.77
C PHE A 46 9.28 -11.55 5.49
N LYS A 47 9.98 -12.27 6.37
CA LYS A 47 10.16 -13.73 6.27
C LYS A 47 9.66 -14.42 7.53
N GLY A 48 9.32 -15.69 7.39
CA GLY A 48 9.05 -16.58 8.52
C GLY A 48 7.62 -16.48 9.04
N GLY A 49 6.67 -15.98 8.26
CA GLY A 49 5.25 -15.91 8.61
C GLY A 49 4.61 -17.28 8.94
N TYR A 50 5.25 -18.38 8.55
CA TYR A 50 4.87 -19.73 8.98
C TYR A 50 5.14 -19.99 10.47
N SER A 51 6.14 -19.34 11.06
CA SER A 51 6.63 -19.67 12.39
C SER A 51 5.67 -19.18 13.48
N ARG A 52 5.59 -19.92 14.60
CA ARG A 52 4.73 -19.54 15.73
C ARG A 52 5.09 -18.16 16.30
N ASP A 53 6.38 -17.82 16.34
CA ASP A 53 6.85 -16.55 16.88
C ASP A 53 6.41 -15.36 16.02
N VAL A 54 6.60 -15.44 14.70
CA VAL A 54 6.18 -14.35 13.80
C VAL A 54 4.66 -14.23 13.77
N ARG A 55 3.90 -15.34 13.83
CA ARG A 55 2.42 -15.27 13.92
C ARG A 55 1.93 -14.62 15.20
N ARG A 56 2.64 -14.78 16.32
CA ARG A 56 2.36 -14.05 17.57
C ARG A 56 2.62 -12.55 17.37
N GLU A 57 3.71 -12.17 16.71
CA GLU A 57 3.98 -10.76 16.41
C GLU A 57 2.95 -10.14 15.45
N ILE A 58 2.49 -10.87 14.41
CA ILE A 58 1.37 -10.43 13.56
C ILE A 58 0.10 -10.21 14.40
N SER A 59 -0.17 -11.10 15.35
CA SER A 59 -1.32 -10.97 16.26
C SER A 59 -1.19 -9.72 17.14
N ALA A 60 0.00 -9.42 17.65
CA ALA A 60 0.27 -8.21 18.43
C ALA A 60 0.13 -6.93 17.57
N CYS A 61 0.59 -6.94 16.31
CA CYS A 61 0.35 -5.85 15.37
C CYS A 61 -1.16 -5.59 15.18
N PHE A 62 -1.96 -6.65 15.06
CA PHE A 62 -3.41 -6.51 14.93
C PHE A 62 -4.07 -5.96 16.20
N ASP A 63 -3.65 -6.42 17.38
CA ASP A 63 -4.19 -5.92 18.64
C ASP A 63 -3.93 -4.41 18.79
N GLN A 64 -2.74 -3.94 18.42
CA GLN A 64 -2.43 -2.51 18.38
C GLN A 64 -3.25 -1.77 17.29
N TYR A 65 -3.41 -2.35 16.10
CA TYR A 65 -4.25 -1.76 15.05
C TYR A 65 -5.72 -1.62 15.50
N LYS A 66 -6.24 -2.56 16.28
CA LYS A 66 -7.60 -2.51 16.83
C LYS A 66 -7.81 -1.32 17.79
N GLU A 67 -6.79 -0.82 18.45
CA GLU A 67 -6.92 0.38 19.29
C GLU A 67 -7.40 1.59 18.46
N VAL A 68 -7.07 1.60 17.16
CA VAL A 68 -7.50 2.62 16.19
C VAL A 68 -8.79 2.22 15.46
N ALA A 69 -8.92 0.94 15.07
CA ALA A 69 -9.94 0.49 14.13
C ALA A 69 -11.12 -0.28 14.75
N SER A 70 -11.09 -0.61 16.04
CA SER A 70 -12.01 -1.58 16.69
C SER A 70 -13.50 -1.32 16.46
N GLY A 71 -13.92 -0.06 16.45
CA GLY A 71 -15.33 0.31 16.22
C GLY A 71 -15.78 0.22 14.76
N ALA A 72 -14.85 0.09 13.81
CA ALA A 72 -15.14 0.11 12.38
C ALA A 72 -15.12 -1.29 11.74
N LEU A 73 -14.26 -2.20 12.21
CA LEU A 73 -14.09 -3.52 11.59
C LEU A 73 -15.36 -4.38 11.75
N ARG A 74 -15.75 -5.07 10.67
CA ARG A 74 -17.02 -5.81 10.57
C ARG A 74 -16.86 -7.26 10.15
N TRP A 75 -15.90 -7.54 9.27
CA TRP A 75 -15.75 -8.85 8.64
C TRP A 75 -14.36 -9.42 8.86
N PHE A 76 -14.30 -10.74 9.00
CA PHE A 76 -13.09 -11.53 9.03
C PHE A 76 -13.13 -12.58 7.92
N PHE A 77 -12.06 -12.62 7.13
CA PHE A 77 -11.82 -13.59 6.07
C PHE A 77 -10.63 -14.44 6.46
N LEU A 78 -10.75 -15.76 6.27
CA LEU A 78 -9.66 -16.70 6.43
C LEU A 78 -9.60 -17.54 5.15
N GLU A 79 -8.40 -17.73 4.61
CA GLU A 79 -8.19 -18.51 3.38
C GLU A 79 -8.89 -19.87 3.45
N GLY A 80 -9.56 -20.23 2.35
CA GLY A 80 -10.33 -21.47 2.25
C GLY A 80 -11.64 -21.51 3.06
N LYS A 81 -12.04 -20.43 3.74
CA LYS A 81 -13.28 -20.37 4.53
C LYS A 81 -14.21 -19.25 4.08
N ARG A 82 -15.49 -19.40 4.43
CA ARG A 82 -16.47 -18.31 4.27
C ARG A 82 -16.17 -17.20 5.28
N ALA A 83 -16.30 -15.95 4.84
CA ALA A 83 -16.18 -14.80 5.71
C ALA A 83 -17.24 -14.85 6.83
N VAL A 84 -16.86 -14.36 8.01
CA VAL A 84 -17.73 -14.27 9.19
C VAL A 84 -17.72 -12.85 9.73
N SER A 85 -18.74 -12.49 10.51
CA SER A 85 -18.70 -11.22 11.24
C SER A 85 -17.58 -11.25 12.29
N ILE A 86 -16.97 -10.09 12.55
CA ILE A 86 -15.85 -9.99 13.50
C ILE A 86 -16.23 -10.46 14.91
N ALA A 87 -17.49 -10.27 15.31
CA ALA A 87 -18.02 -10.75 16.58
C ALA A 87 -18.02 -12.29 16.73
N LYS A 88 -17.96 -13.02 15.61
CA LYS A 88 -17.87 -14.48 15.55
C LYS A 88 -16.46 -14.97 15.19
N ALA A 89 -15.54 -14.06 14.89
CA ALA A 89 -14.18 -14.42 14.52
C ALA A 89 -13.39 -14.86 15.76
N PRO A 90 -12.52 -15.87 15.65
CA PRO A 90 -11.53 -16.13 16.70
C PRO A 90 -10.57 -14.94 16.82
N SER A 91 -9.95 -14.77 17.99
CA SER A 91 -8.79 -13.87 18.07
C SER A 91 -7.66 -14.40 17.18
N LEU A 92 -6.85 -13.50 16.62
CA LEU A 92 -5.70 -13.91 15.82
C LEU A 92 -4.71 -14.76 16.62
N ALA A 93 -4.51 -14.46 17.90
CA ALA A 93 -3.65 -15.25 18.78
C ALA A 93 -4.14 -16.72 18.91
N THR A 94 -5.44 -16.93 19.09
CA THR A 94 -6.01 -18.28 19.16
C THR A 94 -5.88 -19.01 17.82
N LEU A 95 -6.14 -18.31 16.71
CA LEU A 95 -5.97 -18.86 15.37
C LEU A 95 -4.51 -19.26 15.11
N ALA A 96 -3.56 -18.36 15.38
CA ALA A 96 -2.12 -18.58 15.23
C ALA A 96 -1.64 -19.79 16.03
N ALA A 97 -2.13 -19.96 17.27
CA ALA A 97 -1.77 -21.09 18.12
C ALA A 97 -2.34 -22.43 17.62
N SER A 98 -3.51 -22.41 16.96
CA SER A 98 -4.20 -23.62 16.47
C SER A 98 -3.64 -24.20 15.17
N LEU A 99 -2.98 -23.37 14.36
CA LEU A 99 -2.47 -23.76 13.04
C LEU A 99 -1.05 -24.29 13.14
N SER A 100 -0.74 -25.34 12.39
CA SER A 100 0.65 -25.79 12.22
C SER A 100 1.43 -24.83 11.29
N GLU A 101 2.75 -24.98 11.27
CA GLU A 101 3.64 -24.15 10.41
C GLU A 101 3.45 -24.45 8.90
N ASP A 102 2.92 -25.63 8.56
CA ASP A 102 2.62 -26.02 7.18
C ASP A 102 1.17 -25.70 6.76
N GLN A 103 0.43 -24.97 7.60
CA GLN A 103 -0.90 -24.46 7.25
C GLN A 103 -0.84 -22.97 6.92
N PRO A 104 -1.69 -22.48 6.00
CA PRO A 104 -1.68 -21.08 5.61
C PRO A 104 -2.14 -20.19 6.76
N PHE A 105 -1.49 -19.05 6.92
CA PHE A 105 -1.90 -17.99 7.85
C PHE A 105 -2.19 -16.71 7.06
N THR A 106 -3.19 -16.84 6.18
CA THR A 106 -3.64 -15.80 5.25
C THR A 106 -5.05 -15.36 5.62
N PHE A 107 -5.23 -14.08 5.91
CA PHE A 107 -6.50 -13.54 6.38
C PHE A 107 -6.67 -12.06 6.04
N ALA A 108 -7.90 -11.57 6.21
CA ALA A 108 -8.26 -10.17 6.05
C ALA A 108 -9.30 -9.73 7.09
N PHE A 109 -9.16 -8.51 7.60
CA PHE A 109 -10.18 -7.82 8.39
C PHE A 109 -10.60 -6.55 7.66
N THR A 110 -11.91 -6.39 7.42
CA THR A 110 -12.42 -5.24 6.67
C THR A 110 -13.58 -4.55 7.40
N SER A 111 -13.81 -3.28 7.08
CA SER A 111 -14.91 -2.46 7.62
C SER A 111 -16.05 -2.23 6.63
N GLY A 112 -16.13 -3.02 5.54
CA GLY A 112 -17.18 -2.90 4.53
C GLY A 112 -18.57 -3.23 5.10
N ASP A 113 -19.62 -2.65 4.54
CA ASP A 113 -21.00 -2.93 4.97
C ASP A 113 -21.41 -4.37 4.67
N SER A 114 -20.79 -4.99 3.66
CA SER A 114 -20.92 -6.41 3.34
C SER A 114 -19.57 -7.04 2.99
N THR A 115 -19.52 -8.37 2.90
CA THR A 115 -18.31 -9.13 2.56
C THR A 115 -17.84 -8.94 1.12
N ARG A 116 -18.62 -8.23 0.30
CA ARG A 116 -18.29 -7.93 -1.11
C ARG A 116 -17.79 -6.51 -1.32
N GLU A 117 -17.75 -5.69 -0.26
CA GLU A 117 -17.43 -4.28 -0.40
C GLU A 117 -15.99 -3.97 0.02
N ALA A 118 -15.39 -3.02 -0.69
CA ALA A 118 -14.13 -2.44 -0.28
C ALA A 118 -14.33 -1.56 0.95
N SER A 119 -13.25 -1.29 1.68
CA SER A 119 -13.31 -0.43 2.86
C SER A 119 -12.00 0.29 3.12
N MET A 120 -12.08 1.43 3.79
CA MET A 120 -10.90 2.25 4.13
C MET A 120 -10.07 1.65 5.26
N TYR A 121 -10.72 1.08 6.29
CA TYR A 121 -10.02 0.28 7.30
C TYR A 121 -9.80 -1.13 6.76
N GLY A 122 -8.58 -1.63 6.92
CA GLY A 122 -8.15 -2.96 6.47
C GLY A 122 -6.96 -3.44 7.28
N PHE A 123 -6.89 -4.75 7.56
CA PHE A 123 -5.71 -5.40 8.12
C PHE A 123 -5.65 -6.84 7.62
N ASP A 124 -4.62 -7.15 6.86
CA ASP A 124 -4.55 -8.33 6.02
C ASP A 124 -3.13 -8.90 6.04
N ALA A 125 -3.01 -10.23 6.06
CA ALA A 125 -1.72 -10.90 5.99
C ALA A 125 -1.75 -12.04 4.99
N PHE A 126 -0.62 -12.25 4.32
CA PHE A 126 -0.32 -13.43 3.53
C PHE A 126 0.97 -14.04 4.08
N CYS A 127 0.90 -15.26 4.57
CA CYS A 127 2.06 -15.99 5.09
C CYS A 127 2.25 -17.29 4.33
N LEU A 128 3.45 -17.49 3.80
CA LEU A 128 3.89 -18.75 3.22
C LEU A 128 3.81 -19.86 4.27
N GLU A 129 3.54 -21.07 3.81
CA GLU A 129 3.71 -22.29 4.60
C GLU A 129 5.20 -22.61 4.74
N LYS A 130 5.59 -23.36 5.78
CA LYS A 130 7.00 -23.69 6.04
C LYS A 130 7.67 -24.39 4.86
N TRP A 131 7.02 -25.39 4.27
CA TRP A 131 7.58 -26.06 3.08
C TRP A 131 7.75 -25.10 1.88
N GLN A 132 6.84 -24.14 1.69
CA GLN A 132 6.94 -23.14 0.62
C GLN A 132 8.11 -22.18 0.85
N ALA A 133 8.28 -21.71 2.09
CA ALA A 133 9.38 -20.86 2.48
C ALA A 133 10.73 -21.57 2.31
N ALA A 134 10.80 -22.87 2.63
CA ALA A 134 12.00 -23.69 2.47
C ALA A 134 12.47 -23.83 1.00
N LEU A 135 11.58 -23.65 0.02
CA LEU A 135 11.96 -23.63 -1.40
C LEU A 135 12.79 -22.39 -1.79
N GLY A 136 12.73 -21.30 -1.00
CA GLY A 136 13.48 -20.07 -1.26
C GLY A 136 13.04 -19.25 -2.48
N THR A 137 12.11 -19.76 -3.29
CA THR A 137 11.66 -19.15 -4.56
C THR A 137 10.25 -18.57 -4.50
N ARG A 138 9.56 -18.69 -3.36
CA ARG A 138 8.14 -18.33 -3.20
C ARG A 138 7.92 -16.88 -2.77
N GLY A 139 8.97 -16.07 -2.67
CA GLY A 139 8.90 -14.67 -2.29
C GLY A 139 8.83 -14.43 -0.77
N LEU A 140 8.38 -13.24 -0.38
CA LEU A 140 8.22 -12.78 0.99
C LEU A 140 6.80 -12.98 1.54
N ASP A 141 6.70 -13.06 2.86
CA ASP A 141 5.44 -12.88 3.59
C ASP A 141 5.05 -11.40 3.57
N VAL A 142 3.76 -11.09 3.73
CA VAL A 142 3.25 -9.72 3.62
C VAL A 142 2.25 -9.40 4.73
N LEU A 143 2.38 -8.21 5.30
CA LEU A 143 1.37 -7.58 6.15
C LEU A 143 0.94 -6.27 5.48
N SER A 144 -0.37 -6.07 5.34
CA SER A 144 -0.97 -4.83 4.84
C SER A 144 -1.97 -4.30 5.88
N PHE A 145 -1.98 -3.00 6.11
CA PHE A 145 -3.00 -2.34 6.92
C PHE A 145 -3.32 -0.96 6.36
N SER A 146 -4.52 -0.46 6.61
CA SER A 146 -4.94 0.83 6.06
C SER A 146 -5.84 1.63 6.99
N LEU A 147 -5.75 2.96 6.88
CA LEU A 147 -6.55 3.91 7.61
C LEU A 147 -7.26 4.87 6.64
N PRO A 148 -8.46 5.37 6.99
CA PRO A 148 -9.09 6.45 6.23
C PRO A 148 -8.20 7.69 6.15
N VAL A 149 -8.21 8.36 4.99
CA VAL A 149 -7.46 9.61 4.77
C VAL A 149 -7.73 10.67 5.84
N PRO A 150 -8.98 10.93 6.29
CA PRO A 150 -9.24 11.92 7.33
C PRO A 150 -8.57 11.58 8.67
N VAL A 151 -8.45 10.29 9.02
CA VAL A 151 -7.81 9.84 10.26
C VAL A 151 -6.31 10.16 10.24
N VAL A 152 -5.63 9.85 9.13
CA VAL A 152 -4.21 10.17 8.96
C VAL A 152 -3.96 11.67 8.85
N LYS A 153 -4.89 12.44 8.27
CA LYS A 153 -4.78 13.91 8.26
C LYS A 153 -4.93 14.53 9.65
N ALA A 154 -5.75 13.92 10.52
CA ALA A 154 -5.96 14.39 11.88
C ALA A 154 -4.76 14.09 12.79
N ASP A 155 -4.09 12.94 12.61
CA ASP A 155 -2.81 12.60 13.24
C ASP A 155 -1.81 12.08 12.18
N PRO A 156 -0.99 12.97 11.59
CA PRO A 156 0.00 12.61 10.58
C PRO A 156 1.11 11.68 11.08
N ASP A 157 1.25 11.49 12.39
CA ASP A 157 2.25 10.60 12.99
C ASP A 157 1.67 9.22 13.34
N LEU A 158 0.35 9.03 13.29
CA LEU A 158 -0.30 7.75 13.61
C LEU A 158 0.19 6.60 12.72
N LEU A 159 0.04 6.74 11.41
CA LEU A 159 0.42 5.69 10.47
C LEU A 159 1.94 5.45 10.47
N PRO A 160 2.82 6.47 10.45
CA PRO A 160 4.26 6.26 10.60
C PRO A 160 4.65 5.51 11.89
N ARG A 161 4.01 5.82 13.03
CA ARG A 161 4.25 5.09 14.29
C ARG A 161 3.85 3.62 14.19
N LEU A 162 2.65 3.33 13.70
CA LEU A 162 2.19 1.95 13.50
C LEU A 162 3.09 1.20 12.51
N PHE A 163 3.43 1.82 11.38
CA PHE A 163 4.28 1.24 10.35
C PHE A 163 5.67 0.87 10.90
N ALA A 164 6.31 1.77 11.64
CA ALA A 164 7.61 1.53 12.25
C ALA A 164 7.56 0.43 13.33
N GLU A 165 6.52 0.41 14.17
CA GLU A 165 6.33 -0.62 15.19
C GLU A 165 6.11 -2.00 14.56
N PHE A 166 5.25 -2.10 13.54
CA PHE A 166 5.00 -3.36 12.84
C PHE A 166 6.24 -3.83 12.08
N ALA A 167 6.98 -2.92 11.45
CA ALA A 167 8.24 -3.24 10.79
C ALA A 167 9.27 -3.84 11.76
N ARG A 168 9.39 -3.29 12.97
CA ARG A 168 10.27 -3.81 14.02
C ARG A 168 9.86 -5.19 14.51
N ARG A 169 8.57 -5.39 14.81
CA ARG A 169 8.03 -6.68 15.26
C ARG A 169 8.26 -7.81 14.26
N LEU A 170 8.09 -7.50 12.98
CA LEU A 170 8.18 -8.49 11.90
C LEU A 170 9.59 -8.63 11.33
N ASN A 171 10.55 -7.83 11.81
CA ASN A 171 11.87 -7.68 11.19
C ASN A 171 11.75 -7.50 9.66
N ALA A 172 10.90 -6.56 9.25
CA ALA A 172 10.56 -6.36 7.85
C ALA A 172 11.80 -5.99 7.02
N ILE A 173 11.91 -6.58 5.84
CA ILE A 173 13.03 -6.38 4.92
C ILE A 173 12.84 -5.07 4.16
N HIS A 174 11.63 -4.85 3.66
CA HIS A 174 11.27 -3.60 3.01
C HIS A 174 9.76 -3.39 3.11
N GLY A 175 9.32 -2.20 2.72
CA GLY A 175 7.90 -1.85 2.72
C GLY A 175 7.69 -0.42 2.28
N HIS A 176 6.43 -0.07 2.06
CA HIS A 176 6.04 1.28 1.70
C HIS A 176 4.68 1.62 2.30
N ALA A 177 4.41 2.91 2.47
CA ALA A 177 3.08 3.37 2.83
C ALA A 177 2.77 4.72 2.20
N GLY A 178 1.51 4.93 1.86
CA GLY A 178 1.01 6.16 1.25
C GLY A 178 -0.41 6.01 0.75
N TYR A 179 -0.84 6.85 -0.19
CA TYR A 179 -2.19 6.72 -0.74
C TYR A 179 -2.30 5.47 -1.60
N ALA A 180 -3.36 4.70 -1.38
CA ALA A 180 -3.67 3.51 -2.17
C ALA A 180 -5.18 3.33 -2.29
N VAL A 181 -5.59 2.40 -3.16
CA VAL A 181 -6.99 2.01 -3.30
C VAL A 181 -7.16 0.60 -2.75
N ASN A 182 -8.04 0.47 -1.76
CA ASN A 182 -8.48 -0.83 -1.29
C ASN A 182 -9.61 -1.33 -2.20
N LEU A 183 -9.52 -2.60 -2.59
CA LEU A 183 -10.54 -3.31 -3.37
C LEU A 183 -11.07 -4.51 -2.55
N PRO A 184 -12.28 -5.03 -2.83
CA PRO A 184 -12.87 -6.12 -2.07
C PRO A 184 -11.97 -7.36 -2.07
N PRO A 185 -11.75 -8.03 -0.93
CA PRO A 185 -10.87 -9.19 -0.84
C PRO A 185 -11.26 -10.35 -1.78
N THR A 186 -12.54 -10.46 -2.13
CA THR A 186 -13.07 -11.55 -2.96
C THR A 186 -13.53 -11.10 -4.36
N ALA A 187 -13.23 -9.86 -4.75
CA ALA A 187 -13.64 -9.31 -6.05
C ALA A 187 -12.67 -8.21 -6.53
N ARG A 188 -11.37 -8.50 -6.47
CA ARG A 188 -10.33 -7.54 -6.82
C ARG A 188 -10.38 -7.23 -8.32
N GLU A 189 -10.35 -8.26 -9.16
CA GLU A 189 -10.27 -8.15 -10.62
C GLU A 189 -11.39 -7.29 -11.20
N GLU A 190 -12.62 -7.44 -10.68
CA GLU A 190 -13.80 -6.65 -11.07
C GLU A 190 -13.65 -5.15 -10.77
N ASN A 191 -12.76 -4.79 -9.86
CA ASN A 191 -12.60 -3.42 -9.35
C ASN A 191 -11.21 -2.82 -9.65
N GLU A 192 -10.29 -3.57 -10.27
CA GLU A 192 -8.95 -3.08 -10.64
C GLU A 192 -9.00 -1.89 -11.60
N SER A 193 -10.01 -1.85 -12.49
CA SER A 193 -10.26 -0.71 -13.38
C SER A 193 -10.64 0.56 -12.60
N SER A 194 -11.26 0.42 -11.42
CA SER A 194 -11.51 1.54 -10.51
C SER A 194 -10.24 2.07 -9.86
N GLU A 195 -9.33 1.19 -9.43
CA GLU A 195 -7.99 1.59 -8.98
C GLU A 195 -7.20 2.27 -10.10
N TYR A 196 -7.24 1.72 -11.32
CA TYR A 196 -6.61 2.32 -12.50
C TYR A 196 -7.13 3.73 -12.75
N PHE A 197 -8.44 3.92 -12.79
CA PHE A 197 -9.06 5.23 -12.98
C PHE A 197 -8.62 6.22 -11.89
N MET A 198 -8.67 5.81 -10.62
CA MET A 198 -8.27 6.66 -9.49
C MET A 198 -6.77 7.04 -9.56
N SER A 199 -5.89 6.12 -9.97
CA SER A 199 -4.45 6.41 -10.12
C SER A 199 -4.19 7.48 -11.18
N ASN A 200 -4.87 7.42 -12.31
CA ASN A 200 -4.74 8.41 -13.38
C ASN A 200 -5.38 9.75 -13.00
N ARG A 201 -6.46 9.74 -12.21
CA ARG A 201 -7.17 10.94 -11.80
C ARG A 201 -6.47 11.69 -10.67
N LEU A 202 -5.96 10.97 -9.66
CA LEU A 202 -5.35 11.55 -8.45
C LEU A 202 -3.87 11.86 -8.63
N GLY A 203 -3.17 11.11 -9.47
CA GLY A 203 -1.78 11.33 -9.82
C GLY A 203 -0.85 10.16 -9.48
N PRO A 204 0.42 10.24 -9.90
CA PRO A 204 1.38 9.14 -9.86
C PRO A 204 1.96 8.88 -8.46
N GLY A 205 1.56 9.62 -7.43
CA GLY A 205 1.85 9.29 -6.03
C GLY A 205 0.95 8.17 -5.46
N LEU A 206 -0.06 7.72 -6.19
CA LEU A 206 -0.94 6.62 -5.75
C LEU A 206 -0.29 5.25 -5.95
N ASP A 207 -0.27 4.42 -4.91
CA ASP A 207 0.11 3.00 -4.98
C ASP A 207 -0.95 2.16 -5.70
N VAL A 208 -0.51 1.22 -6.54
CA VAL A 208 -1.38 0.37 -7.38
C VAL A 208 -0.95 -1.10 -7.32
N GLY A 209 -1.93 -1.99 -7.43
CA GLY A 209 -1.75 -3.43 -7.56
C GLY A 209 -1.89 -4.16 -6.23
N ASP A 210 -1.91 -5.49 -6.30
CA ASP A 210 -2.06 -6.34 -5.12
C ASP A 210 -0.69 -6.55 -4.44
N PRO A 211 -0.51 -6.11 -3.17
CA PRO A 211 0.73 -6.34 -2.44
C PRO A 211 1.04 -7.84 -2.22
N PHE A 212 0.05 -8.72 -2.34
CA PHE A 212 0.20 -10.17 -2.17
C PHE A 212 0.52 -10.90 -3.47
N ALA A 213 0.50 -10.21 -4.60
CA ALA A 213 0.82 -10.81 -5.90
C ALA A 213 2.27 -11.31 -5.94
N THR A 214 2.49 -12.43 -6.63
CA THR A 214 3.77 -13.15 -6.57
C THR A 214 4.91 -12.32 -7.12
N GLU A 215 4.66 -11.58 -8.20
CA GLU A 215 5.58 -10.67 -8.87
C GLU A 215 6.04 -9.49 -7.99
N VAL A 216 5.26 -9.15 -6.95
CA VAL A 216 5.65 -8.14 -5.95
C VAL A 216 6.38 -8.82 -4.80
N ARG A 217 5.85 -9.93 -4.27
CA ARG A 217 6.48 -10.68 -3.17
C ARG A 217 7.84 -11.27 -3.56
N SER A 218 8.10 -11.49 -4.85
CA SER A 218 9.40 -11.99 -5.32
C SER A 218 10.51 -10.93 -5.33
N LEU A 219 10.21 -9.67 -4.99
CA LEU A 219 11.20 -8.59 -4.86
C LEU A 219 11.99 -8.71 -3.55
N MET A 220 12.71 -9.82 -3.37
CA MET A 220 13.40 -10.14 -2.11
C MET A 220 14.44 -9.08 -1.69
N ASP A 221 15.16 -8.55 -2.68
CA ASP A 221 16.23 -7.56 -2.52
C ASP A 221 15.91 -6.27 -3.29
N ASN A 222 14.66 -6.05 -3.68
CA ASN A 222 14.24 -4.85 -4.41
C ASN A 222 12.99 -4.27 -3.76
N ILE A 223 12.68 -3.01 -4.06
CA ILE A 223 11.42 -2.40 -3.66
C ILE A 223 10.55 -2.20 -4.89
N LYS A 224 9.23 -2.35 -4.74
CA LYS A 224 8.28 -2.10 -5.84
C LYS A 224 8.28 -0.63 -6.25
N THR A 225 8.32 0.26 -5.28
CA THR A 225 8.23 1.72 -5.46
C THR A 225 8.75 2.42 -4.20
N VAL A 226 9.01 3.72 -4.34
CA VAL A 226 9.01 4.65 -3.20
C VAL A 226 7.60 5.18 -2.96
N ASP A 227 7.33 5.63 -1.74
CA ASP A 227 6.05 6.24 -1.33
C ASP A 227 6.29 7.21 -0.15
N TRP A 228 5.23 7.75 0.47
CA TRP A 228 5.30 8.63 1.65
C TRP A 228 6.22 8.07 2.73
N LEU A 229 6.06 6.80 3.07
CA LEU A 229 6.99 6.03 3.89
C LEU A 229 7.63 4.96 3.02
N THR A 230 8.94 4.80 3.14
CA THR A 230 9.70 3.74 2.46
C THR A 230 10.66 3.11 3.45
N LEU A 231 10.51 1.81 3.71
CA LEU A 231 11.43 1.00 4.50
C LEU A 231 12.34 0.22 3.57
N ILE A 232 13.64 0.28 3.82
CA ILE A 232 14.68 -0.50 3.12
C ILE A 232 15.57 -1.23 4.12
N SER A 233 16.03 -2.43 3.78
CA SER A 233 16.90 -3.25 4.63
C SER A 233 18.31 -2.66 4.75
N ALA A 234 19.10 -3.16 5.71
CA ALA A 234 20.54 -2.83 5.82
C ALA A 234 21.28 -2.98 4.47
N SER A 235 21.09 -4.13 3.80
CA SER A 235 21.75 -4.42 2.52
C SER A 235 21.32 -3.47 1.40
N MET A 236 20.07 -2.99 1.43
CA MET A 236 19.60 -1.98 0.49
C MET A 236 20.17 -0.58 0.81
N VAL A 237 20.32 -0.23 2.09
CA VAL A 237 20.99 1.01 2.53
C VAL A 237 22.44 1.04 2.03
N ASP A 238 23.16 -0.08 2.15
CA ASP A 238 24.54 -0.18 1.65
C ASP A 238 24.61 -0.01 0.13
N ARG A 239 23.66 -0.60 -0.61
CA ARG A 239 23.59 -0.51 -2.07
C ARG A 239 23.32 0.90 -2.60
N VAL A 240 22.71 1.77 -1.80
CA VAL A 240 22.51 3.19 -2.15
C VAL A 240 23.59 4.11 -1.58
N GLY A 241 24.70 3.53 -1.08
CA GLY A 241 25.86 4.28 -0.58
C GLY A 241 25.80 4.65 0.90
N GLY A 242 24.82 4.15 1.64
CA GLY A 242 24.67 4.35 3.08
C GLY A 242 23.89 5.60 3.47
N VAL A 243 23.63 5.73 4.78
CA VAL A 243 22.82 6.81 5.36
C VAL A 243 23.40 8.20 5.07
N SER A 244 24.73 8.34 5.03
CA SER A 244 25.38 9.63 4.75
C SER A 244 25.09 10.14 3.34
N VAL A 245 25.07 9.25 2.34
CA VAL A 245 24.72 9.59 0.95
C VAL A 245 23.25 9.98 0.85
N LEU A 246 22.35 9.24 1.51
CA LEU A 246 20.94 9.60 1.54
C LEU A 246 20.72 10.99 2.18
N LYS A 247 21.44 11.31 3.26
CA LYS A 247 21.38 12.65 3.90
C LYS A 247 21.92 13.78 3.02
N SER A 248 22.84 13.50 2.08
CA SER A 248 23.32 14.52 1.14
C SER A 248 22.36 14.72 -0.04
N GLU A 249 21.62 13.67 -0.43
CA GLU A 249 20.65 13.76 -1.54
C GLU A 249 19.28 14.30 -1.11
N LEU A 250 18.89 14.07 0.15
CA LEU A 250 17.56 14.40 0.69
C LEU A 250 17.62 15.62 1.61
N PRO A 251 16.88 16.70 1.32
CA PRO A 251 16.73 17.86 2.21
C PRO A 251 16.07 17.50 3.55
N MET A 252 16.85 17.31 4.62
CA MET A 252 16.38 16.71 5.88
C MET A 252 15.29 17.50 6.63
N ASP A 253 15.04 18.76 6.31
CA ASP A 253 13.87 19.51 6.80
C ASP A 253 12.54 18.97 6.25
N TRP A 254 12.57 18.22 5.15
CA TRP A 254 11.40 17.63 4.47
C TRP A 254 11.41 16.10 4.47
N TYR A 255 12.54 15.49 4.84
CA TYR A 255 12.70 14.04 4.94
C TYR A 255 13.14 13.63 6.33
N ARG A 256 12.60 12.53 6.84
CA ARG A 256 13.07 11.93 8.10
C ARG A 256 13.60 10.53 7.85
N LEU A 257 14.83 10.30 8.29
CA LEU A 257 15.53 9.03 8.23
C LEU A 257 15.62 8.47 9.66
N THR A 258 14.91 7.38 9.92
CA THR A 258 14.85 6.75 11.25
C THR A 258 15.33 5.30 11.11
N GLN A 259 16.25 4.88 11.96
CA GLN A 259 16.64 3.46 12.03
C GLN A 259 15.40 2.63 12.42
N CYS A 260 15.14 1.58 11.65
CA CYS A 260 13.97 0.73 11.85
C CYS A 260 14.34 -0.72 11.55
N SER A 261 14.26 -1.58 12.57
CA SER A 261 14.89 -2.91 12.53
C SER A 261 16.39 -2.76 12.23
N GLU A 262 16.94 -3.64 11.40
CA GLU A 262 18.30 -3.50 10.85
C GLU A 262 18.38 -2.49 9.69
N GLY A 263 17.24 -1.96 9.24
CA GLY A 263 17.14 -1.10 8.06
C GLY A 263 16.93 0.38 8.37
N LEU A 264 16.42 1.09 7.37
CA LEU A 264 16.15 2.51 7.42
C LEU A 264 14.72 2.79 6.95
N LEU A 265 13.95 3.48 7.80
CA LEU A 265 12.67 4.06 7.43
C LEU A 265 12.86 5.50 6.98
N ILE A 266 12.37 5.81 5.79
CA ILE A 266 12.43 7.12 5.17
C ILE A 266 11.01 7.66 5.07
N ARG A 267 10.76 8.86 5.61
CA ARG A 267 9.50 9.61 5.44
C ARG A 267 9.74 10.79 4.51
N ALA A 268 8.96 10.91 3.45
CA ALA A 268 9.02 11.98 2.44
C ALA A 268 7.84 12.95 2.60
N GLY A 269 8.01 13.99 3.42
CA GLY A 269 6.99 15.01 3.70
C GLY A 269 6.05 14.70 4.87
N VAL A 270 5.24 15.71 5.23
CA VAL A 270 4.35 15.67 6.41
C VAL A 270 3.16 14.73 6.20
N LEU A 271 2.56 14.72 5.01
CA LEU A 271 1.38 13.93 4.65
C LEU A 271 1.63 13.15 3.35
N PRO A 272 0.90 12.05 3.11
CA PRO A 272 0.94 11.38 1.81
C PRO A 272 0.40 12.30 0.71
N ALA A 273 0.93 12.16 -0.51
CA ALA A 273 0.61 12.99 -1.66
C ALA A 273 0.34 12.12 -2.90
N ALA A 274 -0.80 12.34 -3.57
CA ALA A 274 -1.14 11.62 -4.79
C ALA A 274 -0.55 12.29 -6.04
N GLY A 275 -0.31 13.60 -6.00
CA GLY A 275 0.27 14.35 -7.11
C GLY A 275 0.19 15.85 -6.88
N VAL A 276 0.70 16.61 -7.84
CA VAL A 276 0.65 18.08 -7.87
C VAL A 276 -0.13 18.54 -9.10
N ASN A 277 -1.08 19.46 -8.90
CA ASN A 277 -1.79 20.06 -10.03
C ASN A 277 -0.81 20.87 -10.88
N ALA A 278 -0.65 20.52 -12.15
CA ALA A 278 0.33 21.13 -13.05
C ALA A 278 -0.07 22.54 -13.59
N GLY A 279 -0.78 23.33 -12.77
CA GLY A 279 -1.39 24.61 -13.17
C GLY A 279 -2.78 24.47 -13.80
N SER A 280 -3.34 25.58 -14.30
CA SER A 280 -4.65 25.62 -14.96
C SER A 280 -4.61 25.02 -16.37
N GLY A 281 -5.47 24.03 -16.64
CA GLY A 281 -5.66 23.36 -17.95
C GLY A 281 -5.88 21.85 -17.81
N ASP A 282 -6.11 21.14 -18.91
CA ASP A 282 -6.27 19.66 -18.96
C ASP A 282 -4.94 18.89 -18.82
N LYS A 283 -3.91 19.49 -18.19
CA LYS A 283 -2.64 18.80 -17.99
C LYS A 283 -2.80 17.68 -16.95
N PRO A 284 -2.22 16.49 -17.19
CA PRO A 284 -2.19 15.42 -16.18
C PRO A 284 -1.59 15.91 -14.86
N VAL A 285 -2.08 15.36 -13.75
CA VAL A 285 -1.52 15.62 -12.41
C VAL A 285 -0.06 15.12 -12.39
N GLY A 286 0.86 16.00 -12.05
CA GLY A 286 2.29 15.69 -11.98
C GLY A 286 2.67 14.93 -10.70
N PRO A 287 3.88 14.36 -10.63
CA PRO A 287 4.32 13.61 -9.46
C PRO A 287 4.63 14.49 -8.24
N PRO A 288 4.42 13.99 -7.01
CA PRO A 288 4.85 14.68 -5.82
C PRO A 288 6.37 14.91 -5.86
N PRO A 289 6.86 16.15 -5.68
CA PRO A 289 8.29 16.45 -5.83
C PRO A 289 9.13 15.67 -4.83
N ALA A 290 8.61 15.45 -3.61
CA ALA A 290 9.30 14.66 -2.60
C ALA A 290 9.51 13.19 -3.02
N TYR A 291 8.58 12.63 -3.81
CA TYR A 291 8.67 11.25 -4.27
C TYR A 291 9.60 11.13 -5.47
N VAL A 292 9.64 12.14 -6.35
CA VAL A 292 10.61 12.21 -7.45
C VAL A 292 12.04 12.21 -6.90
N VAL A 293 12.33 13.07 -5.91
CA VAL A 293 13.67 13.16 -5.32
C VAL A 293 14.04 11.87 -4.57
N LEU A 294 13.10 11.26 -3.84
CA LEU A 294 13.33 9.97 -3.18
C LEU A 294 13.53 8.83 -4.19
N ASN A 295 12.73 8.81 -5.26
CA ASN A 295 12.86 7.84 -6.35
C ASN A 295 14.24 7.91 -6.97
N ALA A 296 14.75 9.12 -7.27
CA ALA A 296 16.09 9.29 -7.80
C ALA A 296 17.18 8.71 -6.87
N ALA A 297 17.07 8.95 -5.56
CA ALA A 297 18.01 8.42 -4.57
C ALA A 297 17.95 6.89 -4.41
N LEU A 298 16.77 6.29 -4.62
CA LEU A 298 16.53 4.85 -4.44
C LEU A 298 16.35 4.08 -5.76
N ARG A 299 16.58 4.71 -6.92
CA ARG A 299 16.18 4.16 -8.22
C ARG A 299 16.81 2.80 -8.52
N HIS A 300 18.03 2.58 -8.04
CA HIS A 300 18.77 1.32 -8.17
C HIS A 300 18.15 0.15 -7.39
N LEU A 301 17.23 0.41 -6.46
CA LEU A 301 16.49 -0.60 -5.72
C LEU A 301 15.18 -0.99 -6.42
N ILE A 302 14.68 -0.17 -7.35
CA ILE A 302 13.45 -0.44 -8.11
C ILE A 302 13.80 -1.23 -9.37
N PRO A 303 13.14 -2.37 -9.63
CA PRO A 303 13.43 -3.17 -10.81
C PRO A 303 13.00 -2.45 -12.09
N ASP A 304 13.73 -2.67 -13.18
CA ASP A 304 13.36 -2.10 -14.49
C ASP A 304 12.14 -2.75 -15.12
N THR A 305 11.74 -3.92 -14.61
CA THR A 305 10.57 -4.65 -15.09
C THR A 305 9.85 -5.40 -13.97
N VAL A 306 8.53 -5.48 -14.10
CA VAL A 306 7.65 -6.41 -13.38
C VAL A 306 6.77 -7.14 -14.39
N SER A 307 6.05 -8.18 -13.96
CA SER A 307 5.13 -8.93 -14.84
C SER A 307 3.89 -8.10 -15.18
N ILE A 308 2.88 -8.12 -14.33
CA ILE A 308 1.66 -7.32 -14.44
C ILE A 308 1.31 -6.86 -13.02
N LEU A 309 0.80 -5.63 -12.83
CA LEU A 309 0.39 -5.15 -11.50
C LEU A 309 -1.08 -5.42 -11.21
N GLN A 310 -1.86 -5.64 -12.25
CA GLN A 310 -3.29 -5.95 -12.22
C GLN A 310 -3.57 -7.06 -13.24
N ARG A 311 -4.68 -7.78 -13.09
CA ARG A 311 -5.10 -8.83 -14.04
C ARG A 311 -6.15 -8.32 -15.01
N GLY A 312 -7.11 -7.54 -14.51
CA GLY A 312 -8.36 -7.22 -15.19
C GLY A 312 -9.32 -8.41 -15.22
N THR A 313 -10.56 -8.16 -15.61
CA THR A 313 -11.58 -9.21 -15.75
C THR A 313 -11.41 -10.01 -17.04
N VAL A 314 -11.93 -11.24 -17.05
CA VAL A 314 -11.94 -12.07 -18.25
C VAL A 314 -12.80 -11.42 -19.33
N ASN A 315 -12.18 -11.15 -20.49
CA ASN A 315 -12.80 -10.43 -21.62
C ASN A 315 -13.28 -9.01 -21.27
N GLY A 316 -12.71 -8.38 -20.23
CA GLY A 316 -12.94 -6.98 -19.91
C GLY A 316 -12.15 -6.05 -20.83
N ASP A 317 -12.78 -4.96 -21.26
CA ASP A 317 -12.15 -3.93 -22.09
C ASP A 317 -11.74 -2.70 -21.25
N ALA A 318 -12.02 -2.71 -19.94
CA ALA A 318 -11.70 -1.62 -19.04
C ALA A 318 -10.17 -1.53 -18.84
N PRO A 319 -9.57 -0.32 -18.93
CA PRO A 319 -8.13 -0.15 -18.75
C PRO A 319 -7.65 -0.58 -17.35
N VAL A 320 -6.56 -1.36 -17.33
CA VAL A 320 -5.85 -1.84 -16.13
C VAL A 320 -4.35 -1.98 -16.43
N PHE A 321 -3.52 -2.12 -15.40
CA PHE A 321 -2.08 -2.41 -15.53
C PHE A 321 -1.79 -3.90 -15.77
N ASN A 322 -2.47 -4.51 -16.75
CA ASN A 322 -2.40 -5.94 -17.07
C ASN A 322 -1.38 -6.33 -18.15
N SER A 323 -0.47 -5.42 -18.47
CA SER A 323 0.63 -5.70 -19.39
C SER A 323 1.96 -5.33 -18.75
N LYS A 324 3.03 -5.99 -19.20
CA LYS A 324 4.39 -5.62 -18.82
C LYS A 324 4.71 -4.16 -19.19
N THR A 325 4.21 -3.68 -20.32
CA THR A 325 4.41 -2.29 -20.76
C THR A 325 3.76 -1.30 -19.80
N SER A 326 2.47 -1.46 -19.51
CA SER A 326 1.75 -0.55 -18.58
C SER A 326 2.28 -0.64 -17.16
N SER A 327 2.64 -1.85 -16.70
CA SER A 327 3.22 -2.06 -15.37
C SER A 327 4.61 -1.45 -15.24
N ASN A 328 5.46 -1.58 -16.25
CA ASN A 328 6.78 -0.94 -16.26
C ASN A 328 6.68 0.58 -16.34
N ALA A 329 5.71 1.11 -17.09
CA ALA A 329 5.43 2.54 -17.10
C ALA A 329 5.03 3.04 -15.71
N TRP A 330 4.23 2.27 -14.96
CA TRP A 330 3.89 2.59 -13.57
C TRP A 330 5.11 2.55 -12.64
N LEU A 331 6.01 1.56 -12.77
CA LEU A 331 7.25 1.52 -11.99
C LEU A 331 8.12 2.76 -12.22
N ARG A 332 8.17 3.25 -13.46
CA ARG A 332 9.00 4.39 -13.88
C ARG A 332 8.29 5.73 -13.83
N ARG A 333 7.07 5.80 -13.27
CA ARG A 333 6.24 7.02 -13.25
C ARG A 333 6.88 8.21 -12.50
N LEU A 334 7.91 7.95 -11.70
CA LEU A 334 8.69 8.94 -10.94
C LEU A 334 10.10 9.15 -11.51
N ASP A 335 10.46 8.47 -12.61
CA ASP A 335 11.73 8.65 -13.29
C ASP A 335 11.67 9.97 -14.07
N VAL A 336 12.69 10.81 -13.89
CA VAL A 336 12.77 12.15 -14.50
C VAL A 336 14.19 12.42 -14.99
N SER A 337 14.33 13.39 -15.89
CA SER A 337 15.63 13.91 -16.32
C SER A 337 16.37 14.65 -15.20
N SER A 338 17.66 14.97 -15.40
CA SER A 338 18.44 15.72 -14.40
C SER A 338 17.87 17.13 -14.14
N ASP A 339 17.39 17.80 -15.19
CA ASP A 339 16.80 19.14 -15.06
C ASP A 339 15.47 19.09 -14.31
N GLU A 340 14.63 18.09 -14.58
CA GLU A 340 13.38 17.86 -13.85
C GLU A 340 13.64 17.46 -12.39
N LEU A 341 14.71 16.71 -12.11
CA LEU A 341 15.12 16.40 -10.74
C LEU A 341 15.53 17.66 -9.97
N LEU A 342 16.26 18.59 -10.61
CA LEU A 342 16.58 19.89 -10.01
C LEU A 342 15.32 20.70 -9.73
N ALA A 343 14.36 20.72 -10.67
CA ALA A 343 13.07 21.37 -10.47
C ALA A 343 12.28 20.72 -9.32
N ALA A 344 12.29 19.40 -9.21
CA ALA A 344 11.66 18.68 -8.10
C ALA A 344 12.33 19.01 -6.76
N LYS A 345 13.67 19.04 -6.69
CA LYS A 345 14.42 19.45 -5.48
C LYS A 345 14.04 20.87 -5.05
N ALA A 346 13.87 21.81 -5.99
CA ALA A 346 13.39 23.15 -5.69
C ALA A 346 11.93 23.15 -5.19
N ALA A 347 11.03 22.42 -5.87
CA ALA A 347 9.62 22.34 -5.51
C ALA A 347 9.36 21.67 -4.15
N VAL A 348 10.26 20.80 -3.66
CA VAL A 348 10.20 20.29 -2.28
C VAL A 348 10.25 21.43 -1.27
N LEU A 349 11.03 22.49 -1.53
CA LEU A 349 11.22 23.60 -0.59
C LEU A 349 9.94 24.41 -0.35
N ASP A 350 8.99 24.35 -1.29
CA ASP A 350 7.67 24.99 -1.19
C ASP A 350 6.65 24.13 -0.42
N THR A 351 7.02 22.90 -0.04
CA THR A 351 6.17 22.01 0.75
C THR A 351 6.38 22.21 2.25
N PRO A 352 5.41 21.82 3.11
CA PRO A 352 5.57 21.91 4.56
C PRO A 352 6.78 21.11 5.06
N ARG A 353 7.57 21.74 5.93
CA ARG A 353 8.68 21.06 6.64
C ARG A 353 8.13 20.09 7.67
N LEU A 354 8.88 19.01 7.90
CA LEU A 354 8.66 18.15 9.06
C LEU A 354 9.01 18.97 10.31
N SER A 355 8.10 19.02 11.29
CA SER A 355 8.43 19.59 12.59
C SER A 355 9.47 18.72 13.29
N ASP A 356 10.36 19.33 14.06
CA ASP A 356 11.17 18.61 15.05
C ASP A 356 10.24 18.15 16.18
N SER A 357 9.42 17.11 15.94
CA SER A 357 8.76 16.41 17.03
C SER A 357 9.83 15.64 17.81
N SER A 358 10.16 16.19 18.97
CA SER A 358 10.98 15.59 20.01
C SER A 358 10.50 14.17 20.33
N SER A 359 11.46 13.24 20.28
CA SER A 359 11.44 11.82 20.66
C SER A 359 10.49 11.42 21.78
#